data_AF-A0A9E1QA87-F1
#
_entry.id   AF-A0A9E1QA87-F1
#
_cell.length_a   1.000
_cell.length_b   1.000
_cell.length_c   1.000
_cell.angle_alpha   90.00
_cell.angle_beta   90.00
_cell.angle_gamma   90.00
#
_symmetry.space_group_name_H-M   'P 1'
#
loop_
_entity.id
_entity.type
_entity.pdbx_description
1 polymer ?
#
loop_
_entity_poly.entity_id
_entity_poly.type
_entity_poly.pdbx_seq_one_letter_code
_entity_poly.pdbx_strand_id
1 'polypeptide(L)' 'MLDLNIQNETSRLRTVVLGTAFHNGPIPTIEECYDPKSKIHVIAGTYPKEQDMIVEMESVARV' A
#
# COMPACT_ATOMS: atom_id res chain seq x y z
N MET A 1 2.31 -25.43 7.99
CA MET A 1 3.17 -24.49 7.24
C MET A 1 2.49 -24.24 5.91
N LEU A 2 2.49 -23.02 5.37
CA LEU A 2 1.85 -22.74 4.07
C LEU A 2 2.63 -23.47 2.97
N ASP A 3 1.93 -24.24 2.14
CA ASP A 3 2.51 -24.85 0.95
C ASP A 3 2.60 -23.78 -0.15
N LEU A 4 3.78 -23.16 -0.26
CA LEU A 4 4.05 -22.10 -1.23
C LEU A 4 4.50 -22.72 -2.56
N ASN A 5 3.82 -22.36 -3.65
CA ASN A 5 4.23 -22.72 -5.01
C ASN A 5 4.08 -21.50 -5.94
N ILE A 6 5.15 -20.74 -6.08
CA ILE A 6 5.20 -19.50 -6.84
C ILE A 6 6.31 -19.63 -7.87
N GLN A 7 5.95 -19.66 -9.17
CA GLN A 7 6.89 -19.86 -10.27
C GLN A 7 7.12 -18.58 -11.09
N ASN A 8 6.19 -17.63 -11.01
CA ASN A 8 6.23 -16.34 -11.68
C ASN A 8 5.18 -15.40 -11.05
N GLU A 9 5.15 -14.15 -11.49
CA GLU A 9 4.31 -13.07 -10.95
C GLU A 9 2.98 -12.86 -11.70
N THR A 10 2.76 -13.58 -12.82
CA THR A 10 1.63 -13.32 -13.73
C THR A 10 0.62 -14.46 -13.84
N SER A 11 0.96 -15.65 -13.37
CA SER A 11 0.04 -16.80 -13.32
C SER A 11 -1.10 -16.54 -12.33
N ARG A 12 -2.17 -17.35 -12.43
CA ARG A 12 -3.35 -17.22 -11.58
C ARG A 12 -2.98 -17.20 -10.08
N LEU A 13 -3.28 -16.09 -9.41
CA LEU A 13 -3.16 -15.94 -7.97
C LEU A 13 -4.17 -16.85 -7.25
N ARG A 14 -3.69 -17.66 -6.30
CA ARG A 14 -4.53 -18.57 -5.49
C ARG A 14 -4.67 -18.11 -4.04
N THR A 15 -3.59 -17.60 -3.47
CA THR A 15 -3.52 -17.10 -2.08
C THR A 15 -2.55 -15.92 -2.05
N VAL A 16 -2.87 -14.91 -1.25
CA VAL A 16 -2.04 -13.72 -1.05
C VAL A 16 -2.06 -13.30 0.41
N VAL A 17 -0.96 -12.70 0.86
CA VAL A 17 -0.92 -11.95 2.13
C VAL A 17 -1.13 -10.50 1.77
N LEU A 18 -2.24 -9.92 2.22
CA LEU A 18 -2.52 -8.50 2.06
C LEU A 18 -2.09 -7.75 3.33
N GLY A 19 -1.35 -6.65 3.18
CA GLY A 19 -0.96 -5.79 4.30
C GLY A 19 -2.13 -5.01 4.88
N THR A 20 -1.90 -4.32 6.00
CA THR A 20 -2.90 -3.45 6.65
C THR A 20 -2.45 -1.99 6.60
N ALA A 21 -3.38 -1.05 6.47
CA ALA A 21 -3.08 0.38 6.53
C ALA A 21 -3.05 0.95 7.96
N PHE A 22 -3.34 0.15 8.99
CA PHE A 22 -3.29 0.61 10.37
C PHE A 22 -1.87 0.98 10.81
N HIS A 23 -1.73 2.12 11.48
CA HIS A 23 -0.45 2.64 11.96
C HIS A 23 0.57 2.86 10.84
N ASN A 24 0.14 3.49 9.74
CA ASN A 24 1.01 3.72 8.56
C ASN A 24 2.15 4.74 8.80
N GLY A 25 2.25 5.29 10.02
CA GLY A 25 3.25 6.28 10.38
C GLY A 25 2.89 7.71 9.97
N PRO A 26 3.77 8.68 10.23
CA PRO A 26 3.56 10.07 9.86
C PRO A 26 3.76 10.28 8.35
N ILE A 27 3.28 11.43 7.86
CA ILE A 27 3.58 11.89 6.50
C ILE A 27 5.11 12.08 6.38
N PRO A 28 5.76 11.49 5.35
CA PRO A 28 7.20 11.63 5.17
C PRO A 28 7.58 13.08 4.84
N THR A 29 8.81 13.47 5.17
CA THR A 29 9.38 14.73 4.72
C THR A 29 9.66 14.71 3.21
N ILE A 30 9.88 15.89 2.61
CA ILE A 30 10.14 16.01 1.17
C ILE A 30 11.46 15.30 0.79
N GLU A 31 12.43 15.34 1.70
CA GLU A 31 13.75 14.72 1.56
C GLU A 31 13.68 13.19 1.64
N GLU A 32 12.76 12.65 2.46
CA GLU A 32 12.52 11.20 2.61
C GLU A 32 11.71 10.61 1.46
N CYS A 33 10.94 11.42 0.74
CA CYS A 33 10.22 10.96 -0.44
C CYS A 33 11.22 10.56 -1.53
N TYR A 34 11.30 9.28 -1.87
CA TYR A 34 12.15 8.82 -2.97
C TYR A 34 11.48 8.98 -4.34
N ASP A 35 10.14 8.97 -4.40
CA ASP A 35 9.39 9.08 -5.64
C ASP A 35 8.83 10.50 -5.87
N PRO A 36 8.80 10.99 -7.13
CA PRO A 36 8.32 12.34 -7.44
C PRO A 36 6.84 12.57 -7.10
N LYS A 37 6.00 11.52 -7.13
CA LYS A 37 4.56 11.66 -6.93
C LYS A 37 4.24 11.89 -5.46
N SER A 38 4.87 11.15 -4.56
CA SER A 38 4.80 11.41 -3.11
C SER A 38 5.27 12.82 -2.79
N LYS A 39 6.40 13.29 -3.39
CA LYS A 39 6.84 14.68 -3.22
C LYS A 39 5.75 15.69 -3.60
N ILE A 40 5.10 15.50 -4.75
CA ILE A 40 4.00 16.38 -5.20
C ILE A 40 2.85 16.38 -4.20
N HIS A 41 2.41 15.22 -3.72
CA HIS A 41 1.31 15.13 -2.75
C HIS A 41 1.67 15.70 -1.37
N VAL A 42 2.90 15.50 -0.90
CA VAL A 42 3.40 16.10 0.34
C VAL A 42 3.44 17.63 0.22
N ILE A 43 4.00 18.17 -0.86
CA ILE A 43 4.04 19.62 -1.12
C ILE A 43 2.63 20.21 -1.24
N ALA A 44 1.71 19.48 -1.88
CA ALA A 44 0.32 19.90 -2.04
C ALA A 44 -0.56 19.67 -0.79
N GLY A 45 -0.03 19.05 0.28
CA GLY A 45 -0.80 18.71 1.47
C GLY A 45 -1.90 17.65 1.24
N THR A 46 -1.77 16.86 0.16
CA THR A 46 -2.74 15.84 -0.27
C THR A 46 -2.19 14.41 -0.14
N TYR A 47 -1.19 14.20 0.72
CA TYR A 47 -0.71 12.87 1.05
C TYR A 47 -1.84 12.03 1.69
N PRO A 48 -1.98 10.72 1.34
CA PRO A 48 -3.10 9.91 1.79
C PRO A 48 -3.26 9.89 3.32
N LYS A 49 -4.50 10.03 3.79
CA LYS A 49 -4.82 9.86 5.20
C LYS A 49 -5.00 8.37 5.51
N GLU A 50 -4.69 7.98 6.73
CA GLU A 50 -4.83 6.59 7.18
C GLU A 50 -6.25 6.05 6.97
N GLN A 51 -7.26 6.85 7.27
CA GLN A 51 -8.67 6.47 7.09
C GLN A 51 -8.98 6.09 5.63
N ASP A 52 -8.46 6.85 4.68
CA ASP A 52 -8.70 6.62 3.25
C ASP A 52 -8.00 5.33 2.81
N MET A 53 -6.75 5.12 3.25
CA MET A 53 -5.98 3.91 2.97
C MET A 53 -6.65 2.64 3.53
N ILE A 54 -7.20 2.70 4.76
CA ILE A 54 -7.93 1.56 5.34
C ILE A 54 -9.12 1.18 4.47
N VAL A 55 -9.91 2.16 4.02
CA VAL A 55 -11.08 1.90 3.18
C VAL A 55 -10.69 1.28 1.83
N GLU A 56 -9.60 1.74 1.22
CA GLU A 56 -9.09 1.16 -0.02
C GLU A 56 -8.60 -0.28 0.18
N MET A 57 -7.84 -0.55 1.24
CA MET A 57 -7.33 -1.90 1.55
C MET A 57 -8.45 -2.91 1.83
N GLU A 58 -9.47 -2.52 2.62
CA GLU A 58 -10.67 -3.34 2.86
C GLU A 58 -11.49 -3.56 1.59
N SER A 59 -11.41 -2.65 0.63
CA SER A 59 -12.07 -2.82 -0.66
C SER A 59 -11.34 -3.84 -1.54
N VAL A 60 -10.00 -3.83 -1.55
CA VAL A 60 -9.19 -4.85 -2.25
C VAL A 60 -9.39 -6.23 -1.62
N ALA A 61 -9.45 -6.33 -0.30
CA ALA A 61 -9.66 -7.60 0.42
C ALA A 61 -10.99 -8.30 0.08
N ARG A 62 -11.97 -7.56 -0.43
CA ARG A 62 -13.32 -8.06 -0.76
C ARG A 62 -13.48 -8.53 -2.22
N VAL A 63 -12.47 -8.37 -3.06
CA VAL A 63 -12.46 -8.77 -4.48
C VAL A 63 -11.85 -10.17 -4.64
#